data_AF-A0A258F0J6-F1
#
_entry.id   AF-A0A258F0J6-F1
#
_cell.length_a   1.000
_cell.length_b   1.000
_cell.length_c   1.000
_cell.angle_alpha   90.00
_cell.angle_beta   90.00
_cell.angle_gamma   90.00
#
_symmetry.space_group_name_H-M   'P 1'
#
loop_
_entity.id
_entity.type
_entity.pdbx_description
1 polymer ?
#
loop_
_entity_poly.entity_id
_entity_poly.type
_entity_poly.pdbx_seq_one_letter_code
_entity_poly.pdbx_strand_id
1 'polypeptide(L)'
;MRVGDALTLIREPENVHDPKAVRIEWQGHMIGYVPRRDNADAARFMDNGQVLVARISRLAEGRDPWSRIRFEILVPLHPATTAD
;
A
#
# COMPACT_ATOMS: atom_id res chain seq x y z
N MET A 1 10.75 12.11 -2.12
CA MET A 1 10.17 11.11 -1.21
C MET A 1 10.52 11.50 0.21
N ARG A 2 9.54 11.64 1.09
CA ARG A 2 9.72 11.97 2.51
C ARG A 2 8.69 11.22 3.37
N VAL A 3 8.92 11.15 4.67
CA VAL A 3 7.93 10.64 5.63
C VAL A 3 6.64 11.47 5.51
N GLY A 4 5.51 10.77 5.51
CA GLY A 4 4.17 11.35 5.32
C GLY A 4 3.71 11.41 3.86
N ASP A 5 4.60 11.23 2.88
CA ASP A 5 4.18 11.20 1.47
C ASP A 5 3.20 10.06 1.23
N ALA A 6 2.13 10.35 0.49
CA ALA A 6 1.12 9.38 0.10
C ALA A 6 1.70 8.36 -0.90
N LEU A 7 1.21 7.14 -0.79
CA LEU A 7 1.49 6.04 -1.70
C LEU A 7 0.19 5.55 -2.31
N THR A 8 0.25 5.19 -3.60
CA THR A 8 -0.86 4.55 -4.29
C THR A 8 -0.69 3.04 -4.20
N LEU A 9 -1.74 2.33 -3.80
CA LEU A 9 -1.82 0.88 -3.82
C LEU A 9 -2.64 0.45 -5.04
N ILE A 10 -2.12 -0.49 -5.82
CA ILE A 10 -2.75 -0.99 -7.04
C ILE A 10 -2.83 -2.51 -6.95
N ARG A 11 -4.05 -3.07 -7.04
CA ARG A 11 -4.25 -4.52 -7.12
C ARG A 11 -3.80 -5.05 -8.47
N GLU A 12 -3.11 -6.18 -8.45
CA GLU A 12 -2.76 -6.95 -9.65
C GLU A 12 -3.18 -8.42 -9.46
N PRO A 13 -4.49 -8.74 -9.50
CA PRO A 13 -4.97 -10.11 -9.27
C PRO A 13 -4.51 -11.11 -10.34
N GLU A 14 -4.17 -10.64 -11.54
CA GLU A 14 -3.64 -11.43 -12.66
C GLU A 14 -2.11 -11.58 -12.62
N ASN A 15 -1.44 -11.11 -11.56
CA ASN A 15 0.01 -11.23 -11.46
C ASN A 15 0.42 -12.71 -11.36
N VAL A 16 1.23 -13.15 -12.34
CA VAL A 16 1.61 -14.57 -12.52
C VAL A 16 2.41 -15.16 -11.35
N HIS A 17 3.05 -14.31 -10.53
CA HIS A 17 3.86 -14.76 -9.39
C HIS A 17 3.07 -14.76 -8.08
N ASP A 18 2.10 -13.86 -7.94
CA ASP A 18 1.29 -13.71 -6.73
C ASP A 18 -0.07 -13.07 -7.04
N PRO A 19 -1.19 -13.82 -7.00
CA PRO A 19 -2.52 -13.23 -7.22
C PRO A 19 -2.94 -12.23 -6.11
N LYS A 20 -2.20 -12.19 -4.99
CA LYS A 20 -2.39 -11.21 -3.91
C LYS A 20 -1.48 -9.98 -4.08
N ALA A 21 -0.81 -9.84 -5.22
CA ALA A 21 0.06 -8.71 -5.47
C ALA A 21 -0.69 -7.38 -5.32
N VAL A 22 -0.05 -6.49 -4.55
CA VAL A 22 -0.43 -5.09 -4.40
C VAL A 22 0.80 -4.27 -4.74
N ARG A 23 0.79 -3.65 -5.91
CA ARG A 23 1.85 -2.76 -6.39
C ARG A 23 1.77 -1.43 -5.63
N ILE A 24 2.95 -0.88 -5.31
CA ILE A 24 3.09 0.37 -4.59
C ILE A 24 3.72 1.40 -5.54
N GLU A 25 3.06 2.54 -5.67
CA GLU A 25 3.59 3.70 -6.40
C GLU A 25 3.75 4.92 -5.48
N TRP A 26 4.77 5.73 -5.76
CA TRP A 26 4.95 7.07 -5.22
C TRP A 26 4.95 8.08 -6.36
N GLN A 27 4.02 9.03 -6.36
CA GLN A 27 3.86 10.03 -7.45
C GLN A 27 3.83 9.38 -8.85
N GLY A 28 3.07 8.29 -9.01
CA GLY A 28 2.94 7.55 -10.28
C GLY A 28 4.14 6.66 -10.63
N HIS A 29 5.20 6.64 -9.82
CA HIS A 29 6.37 5.80 -10.04
C HIS A 29 6.29 4.53 -9.21
N MET A 30 6.36 3.36 -9.84
CA MET A 30 6.43 2.08 -9.15
C MET A 30 7.69 2.00 -8.29
N ILE A 31 7.51 1.76 -6.99
CA ILE A 31 8.61 1.63 -6.02
C ILE A 31 8.72 0.21 -5.44
N GLY A 32 7.73 -0.65 -5.69
CA GLY A 32 7.77 -2.05 -5.28
C GLY A 32 6.38 -2.65 -5.08
N TYR A 33 6.31 -3.65 -4.20
CA TYR A 33 5.09 -4.37 -3.84
C TYR A 33 4.96 -4.45 -2.32
N VAL A 34 3.72 -4.61 -1.84
CA VAL A 34 3.49 -5.03 -0.46
C VAL A 34 4.13 -6.40 -0.26
N PRO A 35 4.92 -6.61 0.81
CA PRO A 35 5.56 -7.90 1.06
C PRO A 35 4.55 -9.05 1.08
N ARG A 36 4.91 -10.18 0.45
CA ARG A 36 4.02 -11.35 0.32
C ARG A 36 3.45 -11.88 1.64
N ARG A 37 4.20 -11.73 2.74
CA ARG A 37 3.73 -12.13 4.08
C ARG A 37 2.62 -11.24 4.65
N ASP A 38 2.50 -10.00 4.15
CA ASP A 38 1.60 -8.97 4.69
C ASP A 38 0.50 -8.57 3.68
N ASN A 39 0.58 -9.02 2.42
CA ASN A 39 -0.32 -8.55 1.36
C ASN A 39 -1.74 -9.12 1.42
N ALA A 40 -1.97 -10.21 2.16
CA ALA A 40 -3.24 -10.93 2.12
C ALA A 40 -4.43 -10.09 2.58
N ASP A 41 -4.26 -9.32 3.66
CA ASP A 41 -5.33 -8.46 4.16
C ASP A 41 -5.56 -7.26 3.24
N ALA A 42 -4.50 -6.61 2.77
CA ALA A 42 -4.61 -5.51 1.82
C ALA A 42 -5.31 -5.93 0.52
N ALA A 43 -4.92 -7.09 -0.03
CA ALA A 43 -5.53 -7.66 -1.22
C ALA A 43 -7.03 -7.89 -1.03
N ARG A 44 -7.40 -8.57 0.07
CA ARG A 44 -8.80 -8.85 0.42
C ARG A 44 -9.62 -7.59 0.59
N PHE A 45 -9.09 -6.58 1.27
CA PHE A 45 -9.80 -5.31 1.46
C PHE A 45 -10.08 -4.63 0.11
N MET A 46 -9.06 -4.50 -0.74
CA MET A 46 -9.22 -3.86 -2.04
C MET A 46 -10.18 -4.64 -2.96
N ASP A 47 -10.16 -5.97 -2.94
CA ASP A 47 -11.08 -6.81 -3.73
C ASP A 47 -12.54 -6.61 -3.32
N ASN A 48 -12.77 -6.34 -2.04
CA ASN A 48 -14.10 -6.04 -1.50
C ASN A 48 -14.49 -4.56 -1.68
N GLY A 49 -13.71 -3.77 -2.43
CA GLY A 49 -13.98 -2.36 -2.69
C GLY A 49 -13.64 -1.42 -1.52
N GLN A 50 -12.95 -1.91 -0.50
CA GLN A 50 -12.51 -1.05 0.61
C GLN A 50 -11.44 -0.08 0.12
N VAL A 51 -11.65 1.21 0.39
CA VAL A 51 -10.64 2.23 0.17
C VAL A 51 -9.53 2.07 1.21
N LEU A 52 -8.30 1.91 0.73
CA LEU A 52 -7.08 1.89 1.55
C LEU A 52 -6.27 3.15 1.29
N VAL A 53 -5.68 3.70 2.35
CA VAL A 53 -4.73 4.80 2.27
C VAL A 53 -3.36 4.28 2.69
N ALA A 54 -2.31 4.63 1.95
CA ALA A 54 -0.95 4.30 2.33
C ALA A 54 -0.08 5.56 2.37
N ARG A 55 0.88 5.57 3.29
CA ARG A 55 1.88 6.65 3.40
C ARG A 55 3.21 6.14 3.92
N ILE A 56 4.27 6.85 3.60
CA ILE A 56 5.61 6.56 4.12
C ILE A 56 5.65 6.89 5.62
N SER A 57 5.92 5.89 6.45
CA SER A 57 6.01 6.04 7.91
C SER A 57 7.45 6.25 8.39
N ARG A 58 8.44 5.72 7.65
CA ARG A 58 9.87 5.96 7.92
C ARG A 58 10.70 5.78 6.67
N LEU A 59 11.69 6.65 6.49
CA LEU A 59 12.80 6.41 5.57
C LEU A 59 14.03 6.02 6.40
N ALA A 60 14.69 4.93 6.06
CA ALA A 60 15.94 4.54 6.71
C ALA A 60 17.13 5.17 5.97
N GLU A 61 18.00 5.87 6.70
CA GLU A 61 19.22 6.49 6.16
C GLU A 61 20.40 5.49 6.01
N GLY A 62 20.18 4.21 6.33
CA GLY A 62 21.22 3.18 6.38
C GLY A 62 21.62 2.57 5.03
N ARG A 63 22.80 1.94 4.99
CA ARG A 63 23.36 1.27 3.79
C ARG A 63 22.58 0.03 3.32
N ASP A 64 21.62 -0.47 4.09
CA ASP A 64 20.81 -1.63 3.68
C ASP A 64 19.78 -1.22 2.61
N PRO A 65 19.92 -1.67 1.35
CA PRO A 65 19.01 -1.30 0.27
C PRO A 65 17.58 -1.80 0.50
N TRP A 66 17.41 -2.87 1.26
CA TRP A 66 16.14 -3.57 1.45
C TRP A 66 15.25 -2.94 2.53
N SER A 67 15.80 -2.07 3.37
CA SER A 67 15.10 -1.44 4.51
C SER A 67 14.76 0.05 4.30
N ARG A 68 14.88 0.56 3.07
CA ARG A 68 14.87 2.01 2.80
C ARG A 68 13.55 2.71 3.11
N ILE A 69 12.41 2.02 2.96
CA ILE A 69 11.08 2.62 3.12
C ILE A 69 10.22 1.71 3.99
N ARG A 70 9.75 2.24 5.12
CA ARG A 70 8.59 1.70 5.83
C ARG A 70 7.38 2.54 5.47
N PHE A 71 6.26 1.88 5.32
CA PHE A 71 4.97 2.50 5.09
C PHE A 71 3.92 1.81 5.94
N GLU A 72 2.79 2.45 6.09
CA GLU A 72 1.61 1.90 6.74
C GLU A 72 0.45 1.93 5.76
N ILE A 73 -0.44 0.94 5.88
CA ILE A 73 -1.71 0.88 5.17
C ILE A 73 -2.80 1.09 6.22
N LEU A 74 -3.67 2.05 5.96
CA LEU A 74 -4.74 2.47 6.85
C LEU A 74 -6.08 2.22 6.15
N VAL A 75 -7.05 1.76 6.93
CA VAL A 75 -8.46 1.73 6.52
C VAL A 75 -9.12 2.97 7.12
N PRO A 76 -9.52 3.97 6.33
CA PRO A 76 -10.28 5.09 6.86
C PRO A 76 -11.61 4.55 7.39
N LEU A 77 -11.84 4.72 8.69
CA LEU A 77 -13.17 4.57 9.26
C LEU A 77 -13.96 5.81 8.83
N HIS A 78 -14.56 5.78 7.64
CA HIS A 78 -15.62 6.74 7.36
C HIS A 78 -16.74 6.46 8.38
N PRO A 79 -17.16 7.43 9.22
CA PRO A 79 -18.52 7.36 9.72
C PRO A 79 -19.42 7.33 8.49
N ALA A 80 -20.47 6.50 8.51
CA ALA A 80 -21.46 6.51 7.45
C ALA A 80 -21.92 7.97 7.26
N THR A 81 -21.45 8.63 6.19
CA THR A 81 -22.12 9.81 5.71
C THR A 81 -23.41 9.28 5.12
N THR A 82 -24.44 9.22 5.96
CA THR A 82 -25.82 9.24 5.51
C THR A 82 -25.96 10.51 4.67
N ALA A 83 -25.89 10.33 3.35
CA ALA A 83 -26.38 11.32 2.42
C ALA A 83 -27.89 11.06 2.26
N ASP A 84 -28.66 12.06 2.68
CA ASP A 84 -30.08 12.29 2.44
C ASP A 84 -30.44 12.19 0.94
#